data_AF-A0A4R5XMU6-F1
#
_entry.id   AF-A0A4R5XMU6-F1
#
_cell.length_a   1.000
_cell.length_b   1.000
_cell.length_c   1.000
_cell.angle_alpha   90.00
_cell.angle_beta   90.00
_cell.angle_gamma   90.00
#
_symmetry.space_group_name_H-M   'P 1'
#
loop_
_entity.id
_entity.type
_entity.pdbx_description
1 polymer ?
#
loop_
_entity_poly.entity_id
_entity_poly.type
_entity_poly.pdbx_seq_one_letter_code
_entity_poly.pdbx_strand_id
1 'polypeptide(L)'
;MKAMLIAPYSGMAEVVKQMTLPPDVTVDVRVANLDEGEDFARQAELEEYDVLISRGGTALTIEKAVSLPVINIDITGYDMLRVFTLIKNMNKKVAMVGFSSITQGAATLCSILEYDIEVRTVHTREEVKPLLEKLKAQGYQAVIGDVITVQTAEAAGIPGVLITSGKEALLQAVEEARRAFMLAKKVKHNFTLLHETFSHFPYPMVILDQDLSIREKNDAFIRLAEMEELSFSSMKRTVEDCITDNATRWIEFTVRQRSYMVHVFRVNRDTAGLMFYPVEGLKETRAVSIQYDVKPMALIGESPYTKMLKNQLKQLAYQRTPVHIIGAAGTGRSAAALLLHAERFESAAPLVSVDGALIDQNSFAILEQMLLPIQKGTLIIHHLQAADQGWRKQINELIGRLSSDIQVISIDETTYTETEEAEVLHLLPLSERKTDIPAFAHYFLTSFHMESGSETLGIRPEAMAFFQQYHWPGNLHELKQTIHELSRQASGYYIEESSVKKLLDAKHSLASPGHLQPTGTLKEMEKRIIDQVLHEENGNQSRAAKRLGINRSTLWRKLND
;
A
#
# COMPACT_ATOMS: atom_id res chain seq x y z
N MET A 1 -9.74 -38.72 7.29
CA MET A 1 -8.28 -38.87 7.33
C MET A 1 -7.94 -40.29 6.95
N LYS A 2 -7.14 -40.46 5.90
CA LYS A 2 -6.60 -41.75 5.46
C LYS A 2 -5.17 -41.88 5.98
N ALA A 3 -4.97 -42.73 6.98
CA ALA A 3 -3.66 -42.95 7.60
C ALA A 3 -3.12 -44.34 7.27
N MET A 4 -1.80 -44.46 7.12
CA MET A 4 -1.12 -45.75 7.09
C MET A 4 -0.36 -45.96 8.40
N LEU A 5 -0.64 -47.05 9.09
CA LEU A 5 0.11 -47.50 10.25
C LEU A 5 1.09 -48.59 9.86
N ILE A 6 2.38 -48.30 10.00
CA ILE A 6 3.48 -49.23 9.76
C ILE A 6 3.92 -49.80 11.11
N ALA A 7 3.43 -50.99 11.42
CA ALA A 7 3.63 -51.70 12.68
C ALA A 7 4.98 -52.44 12.68
N PRO A 8 5.91 -52.14 13.60
CA PRO A 8 7.21 -52.83 13.67
C PRO A 8 7.15 -54.32 14.05
N TYR A 9 5.99 -54.78 14.54
CA TYR A 9 5.73 -56.17 14.90
C TYR A 9 4.25 -56.50 14.73
N SER A 10 3.95 -57.77 14.43
CA SER A 10 2.60 -58.25 14.12
C SER A 10 1.58 -58.00 15.23
N GLY A 11 1.98 -58.12 16.50
CA GLY A 11 1.10 -57.88 17.64
C GLY A 11 0.48 -56.48 17.65
N MET A 12 1.22 -55.44 17.23
CA MET A 12 0.68 -54.08 17.13
C MET A 12 -0.41 -54.00 16.06
N ALA A 13 -0.21 -54.66 14.91
CA ALA A 13 -1.19 -54.68 13.84
C ALA A 13 -2.51 -55.34 14.27
N GLU A 14 -2.44 -56.41 15.06
CA GLU A 14 -3.62 -57.07 15.61
C GLU A 14 -4.36 -56.19 16.63
N VAL A 15 -3.64 -55.44 17.46
CA VAL A 15 -4.28 -54.49 18.40
C VAL A 15 -5.06 -53.43 17.61
N VAL A 16 -4.48 -52.86 16.55
CA VAL A 16 -5.16 -51.84 15.73
C VAL A 16 -6.42 -52.39 15.05
N LYS A 17 -6.40 -53.62 14.54
CA LYS A 17 -7.59 -54.25 13.94
C LYS A 17 -8.75 -54.42 14.93
N GLN A 18 -8.45 -54.55 16.22
CA GLN A 18 -9.44 -54.73 17.30
C GLN A 18 -9.86 -53.39 17.94
N MET A 19 -9.24 -52.28 17.52
CA MET A 19 -9.54 -50.96 18.05
C MET A 19 -10.76 -50.36 17.37
N THR A 20 -11.59 -49.69 18.17
CA THR A 20 -12.63 -48.80 17.65
C THR A 20 -11.99 -47.47 17.31
N LEU A 21 -11.99 -47.12 16.03
CA LEU A 21 -11.44 -45.87 15.52
C LEU A 21 -12.53 -44.79 15.44
N PRO A 22 -12.16 -43.49 15.48
CA PRO A 22 -13.09 -42.41 15.18
C PRO A 22 -13.71 -42.57 13.78
N PRO A 23 -14.98 -42.17 13.57
CA PRO A 23 -15.71 -42.42 12.32
C PRO A 23 -15.14 -41.69 11.09
N ASP A 24 -14.37 -40.62 11.30
CA ASP A 24 -13.71 -39.81 10.28
C ASP A 24 -12.28 -40.29 9.93
N VAL A 25 -11.85 -41.42 10.50
CA VAL A 25 -10.49 -41.95 10.40
C VAL A 25 -10.50 -43.36 9.83
N THR A 26 -9.73 -43.57 8.75
CA THR A 26 -9.43 -44.88 8.19
C THR A 26 -7.94 -45.15 8.36
N VAL A 27 -7.58 -46.27 9.00
CA VAL A 27 -6.19 -46.67 9.21
C VAL A 27 -5.92 -47.98 8.48
N ASP A 28 -5.07 -47.93 7.46
CA ASP A 28 -4.53 -49.12 6.80
C ASP A 28 -3.28 -49.59 7.54
N VAL A 29 -3.18 -50.89 7.82
CA VAL A 29 -2.08 -51.44 8.60
C VAL A 29 -1.15 -52.27 7.73
N ARG A 30 0.16 -52.05 7.88
CA ARG A 30 1.24 -52.85 7.29
C ARG A 30 2.21 -53.26 8.39
N VAL A 31 2.79 -54.45 8.28
CA VAL A 31 3.81 -54.92 9.23
C VAL A 31 5.16 -54.83 8.52
N ALA A 32 6.04 -53.99 9.04
CA ALA A 32 7.39 -53.81 8.52
C ALA A 32 8.26 -53.13 9.58
N ASN A 33 9.56 -53.42 9.60
CA ASN A 33 10.51 -52.79 10.51
C ASN A 33 11.59 -52.04 9.74
N LEU A 34 12.12 -50.97 10.34
CA LEU A 34 13.28 -50.23 9.83
C LEU A 34 13.17 -49.92 8.33
N ASP A 35 14.12 -50.41 7.53
CA ASP A 35 14.24 -50.10 6.10
C ASP A 35 13.07 -50.70 5.30
N GLU A 36 12.50 -51.84 5.71
CA GLU A 36 11.29 -52.39 5.07
C GLU A 36 10.08 -51.45 5.24
N GLY A 37 10.06 -50.65 6.30
CA GLY A 37 9.03 -49.65 6.54
C GLY A 37 9.13 -48.45 5.60
N GLU A 38 10.32 -48.16 5.10
CA GLU A 38 10.57 -47.03 4.18
C GLU A 38 9.87 -47.25 2.84
N ASP A 39 9.93 -48.47 2.30
CA ASP A 39 9.28 -48.81 1.02
C ASP A 39 7.76 -48.58 1.08
N PHE A 40 7.12 -49.03 2.16
CA PHE A 40 5.69 -48.79 2.38
C PHE A 40 5.36 -47.31 2.56
N ALA A 41 6.23 -46.54 3.22
CA ALA A 41 6.03 -45.11 3.40
C ALA A 41 6.09 -44.34 2.08
N ARG A 42 7.07 -44.63 1.21
CA ARG A 42 7.15 -44.01 -0.12
C ARG A 42 5.95 -44.39 -0.99
N GLN A 43 5.50 -45.65 -0.92
CA GLN A 43 4.29 -46.08 -1.59
C GLN A 43 3.06 -45.30 -1.08
N ALA A 44 2.97 -45.04 0.22
CA ALA A 44 1.87 -44.27 0.80
C ALA A 44 1.82 -42.81 0.29
N GLU A 45 2.96 -42.19 -0.03
CA GLU A 45 2.96 -40.86 -0.66
C GLU A 45 2.31 -40.88 -2.06
N LEU A 46 2.62 -41.92 -2.84
CA LEU A 46 2.06 -42.10 -4.18
C LEU A 46 0.56 -42.43 -4.15
N GLU A 47 0.10 -43.12 -3.11
CA GLU A 47 -1.30 -43.50 -2.90
C GLU A 47 -2.13 -42.45 -2.14
N GLU A 48 -1.59 -41.22 -2.02
CA GLU A 48 -2.22 -40.04 -1.40
C GLU A 48 -2.75 -40.29 0.01
N TYR A 49 -1.94 -40.92 0.88
CA TYR A 49 -2.26 -40.96 2.31
C TYR A 49 -2.05 -39.58 2.95
N ASP A 50 -2.83 -39.29 4.00
CA ASP A 50 -2.80 -38.00 4.69
C ASP A 50 -1.68 -37.94 5.75
N VAL A 51 -1.36 -39.08 6.38
CA VAL A 51 -0.47 -39.17 7.53
C VAL A 51 0.04 -40.61 7.71
N LEU A 52 1.25 -40.75 8.22
CA LEU A 52 1.85 -42.03 8.59
C LEU A 52 1.92 -42.16 10.11
N ILE A 53 1.76 -43.38 10.62
CA ILE A 53 1.87 -43.70 12.04
C ILE A 53 2.83 -44.88 12.17
N SER A 54 3.85 -44.76 13.00
CA SER A 54 4.76 -45.87 13.28
C SER A 54 5.36 -45.70 14.68
N ARG A 55 6.35 -46.53 15.04
CA ARG A 55 6.93 -46.54 16.39
C ARG A 55 8.44 -46.60 16.38
N GLY A 56 9.06 -45.76 17.20
CA GLY A 56 10.48 -45.81 17.52
C GLY A 56 11.38 -45.70 16.29
N GLY A 57 12.36 -46.61 16.19
CA GLY A 57 13.35 -46.58 15.10
C GLY A 57 12.74 -46.61 13.70
N THR A 58 11.63 -47.32 13.49
CA THR A 58 10.94 -47.37 12.19
C THR A 58 10.30 -46.01 11.85
N ALA A 59 9.68 -45.33 12.83
CA ALA A 59 9.10 -44.00 12.62
C ALA A 59 10.16 -42.97 12.20
N LEU A 60 11.31 -42.97 12.89
CA LEU A 60 12.42 -42.07 12.58
C LEU A 60 13.06 -42.33 11.20
N THR A 61 13.11 -43.59 10.76
CA THR A 61 13.57 -43.93 9.41
C THR A 61 12.58 -43.41 8.37
N ILE A 62 11.29 -43.68 8.56
CA ILE A 62 10.23 -43.25 7.64
C ILE A 62 10.16 -41.72 7.53
N GLU A 63 10.22 -40.99 8.64
CA GLU A 63 10.15 -39.52 8.68
C GLU A 63 11.24 -38.84 7.85
N LYS A 64 12.42 -39.47 7.71
CA LYS A 64 13.50 -38.93 6.87
C LYS A 64 13.30 -39.20 5.38
N ALA A 65 12.47 -40.17 5.03
CA ALA A 65 12.32 -40.67 3.68
C ALA A 65 11.13 -40.07 2.91
N VAL A 66 10.20 -39.42 3.62
CA VAL A 66 8.93 -38.93 3.06
C VAL A 66 8.63 -37.50 3.52
N SER A 67 7.80 -36.81 2.76
CA SER A 67 7.27 -35.47 3.05
C SER A 67 5.95 -35.49 3.84
N LEU A 68 5.27 -36.64 3.88
CA LEU A 68 4.08 -36.82 4.70
C LEU A 68 4.37 -36.67 6.20
N PRO A 69 3.43 -36.11 6.99
CA PRO A 69 3.57 -36.08 8.44
C PRO A 69 3.66 -37.50 9.01
N VAL A 70 4.62 -37.75 9.89
CA VAL A 70 4.82 -39.04 10.56
C VAL A 70 4.57 -38.87 12.06
N ILE A 71 3.66 -39.67 12.61
CA ILE A 71 3.34 -39.67 14.05
C ILE A 71 4.02 -40.86 14.70
N ASN A 72 4.87 -40.57 15.68
CA ASN A 72 5.52 -41.60 16.48
C ASN A 72 4.57 -42.09 17.59
N ILE A 73 4.45 -43.40 17.73
CA ILE A 73 3.77 -44.05 18.85
C ILE A 73 4.77 -44.12 20.01
N ASP A 74 4.59 -43.22 20.98
CA ASP A 74 5.40 -43.21 22.19
C ASP A 74 5.05 -44.37 23.12
N ILE A 75 6.03 -44.81 23.91
CA ILE A 75 5.83 -45.81 24.96
C ILE A 75 5.25 -45.11 26.18
N THR A 76 4.13 -45.63 26.67
CA THR A 76 3.40 -45.07 27.80
C THR A 76 3.76 -45.78 29.11
N GLY A 77 3.45 -45.15 30.25
CA GLY A 77 3.57 -45.81 31.55
C GLY A 77 2.73 -47.08 31.67
N TYR A 78 1.57 -47.15 31.00
CA TYR A 78 0.73 -48.34 30.98
C TYR A 78 1.41 -49.52 30.28
N ASP A 79 2.17 -49.25 29.21
CA ASP A 79 2.95 -50.27 28.51
C ASP A 79 4.00 -50.88 29.44
N MET A 80 4.68 -50.04 30.22
CA MET A 80 5.65 -50.48 31.23
C MET A 80 4.99 -51.31 32.32
N LEU A 81 3.86 -50.85 32.88
CA LEU A 81 3.12 -51.57 33.91
C LEU A 81 2.67 -52.95 33.44
N ARG A 82 2.22 -53.08 32.18
CA ARG A 82 1.83 -54.37 31.59
C ARG A 82 3.03 -55.31 31.53
N VAL A 83 4.17 -54.84 31.05
CA VAL A 83 5.39 -55.66 30.96
C VAL A 83 5.90 -56.06 32.35
N PHE A 84 5.95 -55.13 33.30
CA PHE A 84 6.37 -55.42 34.68
C PHE A 84 5.44 -56.44 35.35
N THR A 85 4.14 -56.38 35.09
CA THR A 85 3.18 -57.37 35.60
C THR A 85 3.42 -58.76 35.02
N LEU A 86 3.78 -58.86 33.73
CA LEU A 86 4.09 -60.15 33.09
C LEU A 86 5.32 -60.82 33.71
N ILE A 87 6.31 -60.03 34.14
CA ILE A 87 7.56 -60.54 34.70
C ILE A 87 7.58 -60.62 36.23
N LYS A 88 6.59 -60.06 36.94
CA LYS A 88 6.55 -59.98 38.41
C LYS A 88 6.69 -61.35 39.11
N ASN A 89 6.21 -62.41 38.47
CA ASN A 89 6.27 -63.79 39.00
C ASN A 89 7.46 -64.59 38.45
N MET A 90 8.34 -63.97 37.66
CA MET A 90 9.56 -64.62 37.19
C MET A 90 10.59 -64.57 38.32
N ASN A 91 10.92 -65.73 38.89
CA ASN A 91 11.97 -65.86 39.90
C ASN A 91 13.38 -65.80 39.25
N LYS A 92 13.59 -64.78 38.40
CA LYS A 92 14.71 -64.64 37.48
C LYS A 92 15.23 -63.20 37.50
N LYS A 93 16.53 -63.03 37.31
CA LYS A 93 17.16 -61.71 37.21
C LYS A 93 16.86 -61.10 35.83
N VAL A 94 16.12 -59.99 35.79
CA VAL A 94 15.67 -59.32 34.55
C VAL A 94 16.29 -57.94 34.44
N ALA A 95 16.81 -57.60 33.26
CA ALA A 95 17.29 -56.26 32.95
C ALA A 95 16.37 -55.60 31.92
N MET A 96 16.22 -54.29 31.99
CA MET A 96 15.57 -53.49 30.96
C MET A 96 16.62 -52.71 30.18
N VAL A 97 16.64 -52.88 28.87
CA VAL A 97 17.60 -52.24 27.97
C VAL A 97 16.83 -51.45 26.92
N GLY A 98 17.20 -50.18 26.73
CA GLY A 98 16.57 -49.35 25.71
C GLY A 98 17.17 -47.95 25.64
N PHE A 99 16.66 -47.12 24.72
CA PHE A 99 17.06 -45.72 24.59
C PHE A 99 16.48 -44.86 25.71
N SER A 100 17.01 -43.64 25.86
CA SER A 100 16.61 -42.69 26.92
C SER A 100 15.11 -42.40 26.95
N SER A 101 14.45 -42.36 25.80
CA SER A 101 13.00 -42.18 25.66
C SER A 101 12.18 -43.26 26.36
N ILE A 102 12.76 -44.44 26.58
CA ILE A 102 12.12 -45.60 27.18
C ILE A 102 12.60 -45.77 28.62
N THR A 103 13.90 -45.65 28.87
CA THR A 103 14.51 -46.02 30.15
C THR A 103 14.29 -45.03 31.27
N GLN A 104 14.10 -43.73 30.98
CA GLN A 104 13.85 -42.72 32.02
C GLN A 104 12.53 -42.99 32.75
N GLY A 105 11.43 -43.15 31.99
CA GLY A 105 10.12 -43.46 32.56
C GLY A 105 10.09 -44.80 33.28
N ALA A 106 10.79 -45.81 32.74
CA ALA A 106 10.93 -47.10 33.41
C ALA A 106 11.68 -47.01 34.75
N ALA A 107 12.80 -46.30 34.80
CA ALA A 107 13.57 -46.13 36.03
C ALA A 107 12.74 -45.45 37.13
N THR A 108 11.97 -44.42 36.77
CA THR A 108 11.03 -43.77 37.70
C THR A 108 9.96 -44.74 38.19
N LEU A 109 9.34 -45.54 37.31
CA LEU A 109 8.33 -46.53 37.70
C LEU A 109 8.91 -47.66 38.56
N CYS A 110 10.12 -48.15 38.26
CA CYS A 110 10.80 -49.14 39.08
C CYS A 110 11.05 -48.61 40.50
N SER A 111 11.47 -47.35 40.62
CA SER A 111 11.69 -46.71 41.92
C SER A 111 10.40 -46.49 42.71
N ILE A 112 9.29 -46.12 42.05
CA ILE A 112 8.01 -45.85 42.72
C ILE A 112 7.32 -47.15 43.17
N LEU A 113 7.40 -48.19 42.35
CA LEU A 113 6.68 -49.45 42.55
C LEU A 113 7.57 -50.54 43.18
N GLU A 114 8.80 -50.19 43.55
CA GLU A 114 9.80 -51.07 44.15
C GLU A 114 10.04 -52.35 43.33
N TYR A 115 10.08 -52.23 41.99
CA TYR A 115 10.46 -53.34 41.12
C TYR A 115 11.98 -53.52 41.09
N ASP A 116 12.44 -54.74 41.36
CA ASP A 116 13.84 -55.14 41.25
C ASP A 116 14.22 -55.45 39.78
N ILE A 117 14.22 -54.39 38.95
CA ILE A 117 14.59 -54.45 37.53
C ILE A 117 15.72 -53.46 37.29
N GLU A 118 16.87 -53.97 36.84
CA GLU A 118 18.00 -53.11 36.48
C GLU A 118 17.75 -52.45 35.13
N VAL A 119 17.70 -51.11 35.11
CA VAL A 119 17.50 -50.33 33.88
C VAL A 119 18.85 -49.87 33.31
N ARG A 120 19.10 -50.18 32.03
CA ARG A 120 20.30 -49.80 31.28
C ARG A 120 19.93 -48.99 30.04
N THR A 121 20.45 -47.78 29.96
CA THR A 121 20.25 -46.88 28.82
C THR A 121 21.34 -47.09 27.78
N VAL A 122 20.95 -47.17 26.52
CA VAL A 122 21.84 -47.12 25.35
C VAL A 122 21.58 -45.84 24.55
N HIS A 123 22.60 -45.35 23.86
CA HIS A 123 22.48 -44.15 23.00
C HIS A 123 22.53 -44.49 21.51
N THR A 124 23.18 -45.60 21.17
CA THR A 124 23.34 -46.08 19.79
C THR A 124 22.94 -47.55 19.68
N ARG A 125 22.63 -48.02 18.47
CA ARG A 125 22.23 -49.42 18.24
C ARG A 125 23.42 -50.37 18.44
N GLU A 126 24.61 -49.89 18.14
CA GLU A 126 25.88 -50.60 18.23
C GLU A 126 26.23 -50.94 19.69
N GLU A 127 25.76 -50.15 20.65
CA GLU A 127 25.95 -50.39 22.09
C GLU A 127 25.10 -51.55 22.63
N VAL A 128 24.01 -51.91 21.95
CA VAL A 128 23.04 -52.90 22.44
C VAL A 128 23.69 -54.27 22.58
N LYS A 129 24.39 -54.75 21.54
CA LYS A 129 24.99 -56.09 21.54
C LYS A 129 26.07 -56.27 22.64
N PRO A 130 27.08 -55.39 22.77
CA PRO A 130 28.07 -55.47 23.85
C PRO A 130 27.45 -55.44 25.25
N LEU A 131 26.40 -54.64 25.44
CA LEU A 131 25.70 -54.55 26.71
C LEU A 131 24.97 -55.85 27.07
N LEU A 132 24.29 -56.47 26.10
CA LEU A 132 23.58 -57.73 26.31
C LEU A 132 24.54 -58.88 26.64
N GLU A 133 25.70 -58.95 26.00
CA GLU A 133 26.75 -59.92 26.31
C GLU A 133 27.27 -59.76 27.76
N LYS A 134 27.45 -58.50 28.20
CA LYS A 134 27.83 -58.18 29.58
C LYS A 134 26.76 -58.61 30.58
N LEU A 135 25.48 -58.35 30.28
CA LEU A 135 24.35 -58.76 31.14
C LEU A 135 24.25 -60.29 31.24
N LYS A 136 24.48 -61.01 30.14
CA LYS A 136 24.56 -62.49 30.15
C LYS A 136 25.64 -63.00 31.10
N ALA A 137 26.84 -62.42 31.02
CA ALA A 137 27.95 -62.78 31.90
C ALA A 137 27.67 -62.49 33.39
N GLN A 138 26.80 -61.50 33.68
CA GLN A 138 26.36 -61.13 35.02
C GLN A 138 25.16 -61.97 35.54
N GLY A 139 24.73 -62.99 34.79
CA GLY A 139 23.67 -63.91 35.20
C GLY A 139 22.24 -63.41 34.96
N TYR A 140 22.05 -62.38 34.14
CA TYR A 140 20.71 -61.97 33.71
C TYR A 140 20.08 -63.03 32.81
N GLN A 141 18.82 -63.39 33.10
CA GLN A 141 18.12 -64.51 32.46
C GLN A 141 17.00 -64.07 31.51
N ALA A 142 16.64 -62.78 31.51
CA ALA A 142 15.75 -62.19 30.53
C ALA A 142 16.05 -60.69 30.36
N VAL A 143 15.72 -60.15 29.19
CA VAL A 143 15.86 -58.72 28.89
C VAL A 143 14.55 -58.13 28.37
N ILE A 144 14.15 -56.99 28.92
CA ILE A 144 13.03 -56.19 28.41
C ILE A 144 13.56 -55.10 27.48
N GLY A 145 12.94 -54.90 26.33
CA GLY A 145 13.35 -53.83 25.41
C GLY A 145 12.43 -53.62 24.22
N ASP A 146 12.91 -52.84 23.25
CA ASP A 146 12.25 -52.64 21.96
C ASP A 146 12.54 -53.81 20.99
N VAL A 147 12.05 -53.70 19.74
CA VAL A 147 12.19 -54.76 18.74
C VAL A 147 13.67 -55.09 18.48
N ILE A 148 14.52 -54.07 18.36
CA ILE A 148 15.95 -54.22 18.10
C ILE A 148 16.63 -54.92 19.27
N THR A 149 16.33 -54.49 20.50
CA THR A 149 16.89 -55.06 21.72
C THR A 149 16.50 -56.52 21.88
N VAL A 150 15.23 -56.87 21.65
CA VAL A 150 14.74 -58.26 21.77
C VAL A 150 15.37 -59.15 20.71
N GLN A 151 15.40 -58.73 19.44
CA GLN A 151 16.04 -59.49 18.38
C GLN A 151 17.54 -59.73 18.66
N THR A 152 18.23 -58.70 19.17
CA THR A 152 19.65 -58.81 19.54
C THR A 152 19.85 -59.73 20.75
N ALA A 153 18.94 -59.70 21.73
CA ALA A 153 18.99 -60.57 22.91
C ALA A 153 18.76 -62.04 22.55
N GLU A 154 17.77 -62.32 21.70
CA GLU A 154 17.47 -63.66 21.20
C GLU A 154 18.63 -64.24 20.39
N ALA A 155 19.24 -63.43 19.52
CA ALA A 155 20.46 -63.81 18.79
C ALA A 155 21.65 -64.10 19.73
N ALA A 156 21.71 -63.43 20.88
CA ALA A 156 22.69 -63.70 21.94
C ALA A 156 22.30 -64.86 22.88
N GLY A 157 21.14 -65.49 22.68
CA GLY A 157 20.62 -66.60 23.48
C GLY A 157 20.10 -66.20 24.86
N ILE A 158 19.66 -64.95 25.03
CA ILE A 158 18.97 -64.47 26.24
C ILE A 158 17.49 -64.27 25.88
N PRO A 159 16.54 -64.83 26.64
CA PRO A 159 15.11 -64.58 26.43
C PRO A 159 14.79 -63.08 26.41
N GLY A 160 14.18 -62.61 25.33
CA GLY A 160 13.72 -61.22 25.20
C GLY A 160 12.24 -61.06 25.52
N VAL A 161 11.86 -59.96 26.18
CA VAL A 161 10.49 -59.55 26.44
C VAL A 161 10.26 -58.20 25.76
N LEU A 162 9.43 -58.20 24.72
CA LEU A 162 9.14 -56.98 23.97
C LEU A 162 8.23 -56.05 24.76
N ILE A 163 8.59 -54.77 24.85
CA ILE A 163 7.67 -53.73 25.28
C ILE A 163 6.65 -53.54 24.16
N THR A 164 5.42 -53.99 24.39
CA THR A 164 4.30 -53.82 23.45
C THR A 164 3.56 -52.52 23.73
N SER A 165 3.12 -51.82 22.69
CA SER A 165 2.25 -50.65 22.81
C SER A 165 0.81 -51.12 23.01
N GLY A 166 0.18 -50.56 24.04
CA GLY A 166 -1.22 -50.79 24.37
C GLY A 166 -2.17 -50.06 23.43
N LYS A 167 -3.46 -50.35 23.62
CA LYS A 167 -4.55 -49.70 22.89
C LYS A 167 -4.57 -48.20 23.16
N GLU A 168 -4.19 -47.79 24.36
CA GLU A 168 -4.14 -46.41 24.82
C GLU A 168 -3.12 -45.60 24.01
N ALA A 169 -1.88 -46.10 23.89
CA ALA A 169 -0.82 -45.46 23.12
C ALA A 169 -1.18 -45.33 21.62
N LEU A 170 -1.78 -46.38 21.05
CA LEU A 170 -2.22 -46.39 19.66
C LEU A 170 -3.39 -45.42 19.43
N LEU A 171 -4.37 -45.37 20.33
CA LEU A 171 -5.49 -44.43 20.23
C LEU A 171 -4.99 -42.99 20.31
N GLN A 172 -4.05 -42.71 21.23
CA GLN A 172 -3.44 -41.40 21.36
C GLN A 172 -2.72 -40.99 20.07
N ALA A 173 -1.91 -41.89 19.50
CA ALA A 173 -1.20 -41.63 18.24
C ALA A 173 -2.17 -41.37 17.07
N VAL A 174 -3.28 -42.11 16.98
CA VAL A 174 -4.31 -41.87 15.97
C VAL A 174 -4.98 -40.50 16.15
N GLU A 175 -5.26 -40.10 17.39
CA GLU A 175 -5.87 -38.79 17.67
C GLU A 175 -4.89 -37.63 17.43
N GLU A 176 -3.59 -37.83 17.70
CA GLU A 176 -2.52 -36.90 17.32
C GLU A 176 -2.40 -36.78 15.79
N ALA A 177 -2.44 -37.89 15.07
CA ALA A 177 -2.49 -37.91 13.61
C ALA A 177 -3.70 -37.12 13.08
N ARG A 178 -4.88 -37.33 13.68
CA ARG A 178 -6.10 -36.62 13.33
C ARG A 178 -5.98 -35.11 13.54
N ARG A 179 -5.38 -34.70 14.66
CA ARG A 179 -5.12 -33.27 14.95
C ARG A 179 -4.11 -32.66 13.97
N ALA A 180 -3.02 -33.35 13.67
CA ALA A 180 -2.01 -32.91 12.71
C ALA A 180 -2.61 -32.76 11.30
N PHE A 181 -3.38 -33.75 10.84
CA PHE A 181 -4.09 -33.69 9.56
C PHE A 181 -5.05 -32.51 9.49
N MET A 182 -5.89 -32.30 10.51
CA MET A 182 -6.85 -31.20 10.51
C MET A 182 -6.16 -29.83 10.49
N LEU A 183 -5.04 -29.69 11.20
CA LEU A 183 -4.23 -28.48 11.16
C LEU A 183 -3.64 -28.25 9.76
N ALA A 184 -2.99 -29.26 9.18
CA ALA A 184 -2.40 -29.19 7.85
C ALA A 184 -3.46 -28.86 6.78
N LYS A 185 -4.64 -29.50 6.86
CA LYS A 185 -5.78 -29.23 5.98
C LYS A 185 -6.26 -27.77 6.10
N LYS A 186 -6.37 -27.24 7.31
CA LYS A 186 -6.79 -25.85 7.55
C LYS A 186 -5.76 -24.85 7.00
N VAL A 187 -4.47 -25.11 7.23
CA VAL A 187 -3.37 -24.28 6.70
C VAL A 187 -3.37 -24.31 5.18
N LYS A 188 -3.44 -25.49 4.56
CA LYS A 188 -3.52 -25.65 3.10
C LYS A 188 -4.72 -24.92 2.51
N HIS A 189 -5.90 -25.08 3.12
CA HIS A 189 -7.11 -24.40 2.67
C HIS A 189 -6.96 -22.86 2.70
N ASN A 190 -6.46 -22.30 3.81
CA ASN A 190 -6.24 -20.86 3.92
C ASN A 190 -5.18 -20.36 2.92
N PHE A 191 -4.10 -21.12 2.75
CA PHE A 191 -3.06 -20.80 1.77
C PHE A 191 -3.62 -20.79 0.35
N THR A 192 -4.35 -21.84 -0.05
CA THR A 192 -5.01 -21.91 -1.36
C THR A 192 -5.97 -20.74 -1.54
N LEU A 193 -6.82 -20.44 -0.56
CA LEU A 193 -7.74 -19.30 -0.65
C LEU A 193 -7.00 -17.97 -0.91
N LEU A 194 -5.94 -17.69 -0.15
CA LEU A 194 -5.15 -16.47 -0.32
C LEU A 194 -4.42 -16.43 -1.66
N HIS A 195 -3.81 -17.55 -2.06
CA HIS A 195 -3.10 -17.65 -3.33
C HIS A 195 -4.04 -17.45 -4.51
N GLU A 196 -5.17 -18.16 -4.56
CA GLU A 196 -6.19 -18.01 -5.60
C GLU A 196 -6.76 -16.58 -5.64
N THR A 197 -7.00 -15.97 -4.48
CA THR A 197 -7.46 -14.57 -4.39
C THR A 197 -6.44 -13.60 -4.99
N PHE A 198 -5.15 -13.78 -4.67
CA PHE A 198 -4.08 -12.96 -5.22
C PHE A 198 -3.93 -13.16 -6.73
N SER A 199 -3.83 -14.41 -7.19
CA SER A 199 -3.65 -14.79 -8.59
C SER A 199 -4.76 -14.24 -9.48
N HIS A 200 -6.01 -14.33 -9.04
CA HIS A 200 -7.19 -13.87 -9.79
C HIS A 200 -7.64 -12.44 -9.48
N PHE A 201 -6.89 -11.70 -8.66
CA PHE A 201 -7.21 -10.31 -8.37
C PHE A 201 -7.25 -9.49 -9.69
N PRO A 202 -8.27 -8.63 -9.91
CA PRO A 202 -8.54 -8.05 -11.22
C PRO A 202 -7.49 -7.03 -11.67
N TYR A 203 -6.79 -6.39 -10.72
CA TYR A 203 -5.75 -5.41 -11.03
C TYR A 203 -4.36 -6.07 -11.10
N PRO A 204 -3.49 -5.66 -12.04
CA PRO A 204 -2.11 -6.11 -12.07
C PRO A 204 -1.40 -5.80 -10.74
N MET A 205 -0.81 -6.83 -10.13
CA MET A 205 -0.03 -6.73 -8.91
C MET A 205 1.28 -7.50 -9.00
N VAL A 206 2.34 -6.91 -8.44
CA VAL A 206 3.64 -7.53 -8.29
C VAL A 206 4.22 -7.22 -6.91
N ILE A 207 4.89 -8.18 -6.30
CA ILE A 207 5.63 -8.02 -5.05
C ILE A 207 7.12 -8.04 -5.39
N LEU A 208 7.81 -6.99 -5.00
CA LEU A 208 9.24 -6.79 -5.22
C LEU A 208 9.99 -6.78 -3.89
N ASP A 209 11.24 -7.23 -3.90
CA ASP A 209 12.18 -6.94 -2.81
C ASP A 209 12.91 -5.60 -3.02
N GLN A 210 13.82 -5.27 -2.10
CA GLN A 210 14.64 -4.04 -2.14
C GLN A 210 15.54 -3.96 -3.39
N ASP A 211 15.93 -5.10 -3.97
CA ASP A 211 16.74 -5.19 -5.19
C ASP A 211 15.88 -5.17 -6.46
N LEU A 212 14.57 -4.95 -6.33
CA LEU A 212 13.57 -4.98 -7.41
C LEU A 212 13.39 -6.35 -8.06
N SER A 213 13.78 -7.42 -7.36
CA SER A 213 13.50 -8.79 -7.81
C SER A 213 12.05 -9.16 -7.49
N ILE A 214 11.37 -9.74 -8.48
CA ILE A 214 9.98 -10.20 -8.32
C ILE A 214 9.95 -11.41 -7.40
N ARG A 215 9.22 -11.28 -6.28
CA ARG A 215 8.95 -12.37 -5.34
C ARG A 215 7.64 -13.07 -5.66
N GLU A 216 6.61 -12.31 -6.01
CA GLU A 216 5.28 -12.82 -6.38
C GLU A 216 4.64 -11.91 -7.43
N LYS A 217 3.73 -12.45 -8.24
CA LYS A 217 2.95 -11.71 -9.24
C LYS A 217 1.63 -12.42 -9.53
N ASN A 218 0.59 -11.67 -9.84
CA ASN A 218 -0.70 -12.25 -10.20
C ASN A 218 -0.91 -12.39 -11.71
N ASP A 219 -1.99 -13.06 -12.12
CA ASP A 219 -2.29 -13.33 -13.52
C ASP A 219 -2.48 -12.04 -14.33
N ALA A 220 -3.08 -11.01 -13.72
CA ALA A 220 -3.26 -9.71 -14.35
C ALA A 220 -1.93 -9.02 -14.66
N PHE A 221 -0.94 -9.14 -13.76
CA PHE A 221 0.40 -8.62 -13.98
C PHE A 221 1.17 -9.42 -15.02
N ILE A 222 1.02 -10.75 -15.06
CA ILE A 222 1.64 -11.58 -16.10
C ILE A 222 1.19 -11.12 -17.49
N ARG A 223 -0.13 -10.94 -17.69
CA ARG A 223 -0.67 -10.43 -18.96
C ARG A 223 -0.13 -9.05 -19.31
N LEU A 224 -0.01 -8.15 -18.34
CA LEU A 224 0.59 -6.83 -18.54
C LEU A 224 2.06 -6.94 -19.00
N ALA A 225 2.86 -7.74 -18.30
CA ALA A 225 4.29 -7.93 -18.56
C ALA A 225 4.58 -8.65 -19.89
N GLU A 226 3.66 -9.48 -20.39
CA GLU A 226 3.78 -10.10 -21.72
C GLU A 226 3.52 -9.09 -22.85
N MET A 227 2.66 -8.10 -22.61
CA MET A 227 2.34 -7.06 -23.59
C MET A 227 3.39 -5.94 -23.61
N GLU A 228 4.07 -5.69 -22.48
CA GLU A 228 4.92 -4.53 -22.25
C GLU A 228 6.27 -4.91 -21.61
N GLU A 229 7.38 -4.38 -22.13
CA GLU A 229 8.69 -4.52 -21.46
C GLU A 229 8.74 -3.59 -20.24
N LEU A 230 8.46 -4.15 -19.06
CA LEU A 230 8.44 -3.43 -17.80
C LEU A 230 9.85 -3.32 -17.21
N SER A 231 10.28 -2.10 -16.87
CA SER A 231 11.47 -1.85 -16.05
C SER A 231 11.10 -1.08 -14.79
N PHE A 232 11.51 -1.60 -13.63
CA PHE A 232 11.26 -0.97 -12.33
C PHE A 232 12.41 -0.07 -11.86
N SER A 233 13.45 0.11 -12.68
CA SER A 233 14.65 0.86 -12.30
C SER A 233 14.34 2.29 -11.81
N SER A 234 13.35 2.96 -12.41
CA SER A 234 12.89 4.29 -11.99
C SER A 234 12.18 4.31 -10.64
N MET A 235 11.71 3.17 -10.15
CA MET A 235 10.90 3.02 -8.94
C MET A 235 11.74 2.55 -7.74
N LYS A 236 13.05 2.29 -7.91
CA LYS A 236 13.94 1.74 -6.87
C LYS A 236 13.82 2.48 -5.55
N ARG A 237 14.03 3.80 -5.59
CA ARG A 237 13.97 4.65 -4.40
C ARG A 237 12.59 4.63 -3.75
N THR A 238 11.52 4.66 -4.53
CA THR A 238 10.15 4.61 -4.00
C THR A 238 9.86 3.30 -3.27
N VAL A 239 10.35 2.17 -3.80
CA VAL A 239 10.24 0.85 -3.15
C VAL A 239 11.07 0.80 -1.87
N GLU A 240 12.32 1.26 -1.89
CA GLU A 240 13.20 1.32 -0.73
C GLU A 240 12.63 2.20 0.41
N ASP A 241 12.17 3.40 0.05
CA ASP A 241 11.57 4.34 0.99
C ASP A 241 10.31 3.73 1.62
N CYS A 242 9.42 3.12 0.82
CA CYS A 242 8.19 2.46 1.28
C CYS A 242 8.46 1.31 2.28
N ILE A 243 9.52 0.53 2.03
CA ILE A 243 9.90 -0.55 2.95
C ILE A 243 10.42 0.02 4.27
N THR A 244 11.19 1.10 4.21
CA THR A 244 11.86 1.70 5.37
C THR A 244 10.90 2.45 6.29
N ASP A 245 10.04 3.31 5.74
CA ASP A 245 9.16 4.18 6.53
C ASP A 245 7.74 3.66 6.73
N ASN A 246 7.39 2.53 6.08
CA ASN A 246 6.05 1.93 6.14
C ASN A 246 4.93 2.85 5.59
N ALA A 247 5.26 3.86 4.78
CA ALA A 247 4.30 4.74 4.14
C ALA A 247 3.93 4.26 2.73
N THR A 248 2.64 4.31 2.42
CA THR A 248 2.11 4.07 1.07
C THR A 248 2.38 5.26 0.17
N ARG A 249 2.61 5.01 -1.11
CA ARG A 249 2.89 6.06 -2.09
C ARG A 249 2.15 5.81 -3.39
N TRP A 250 1.81 6.90 -4.06
CA TRP A 250 1.26 6.88 -5.41
C TRP A 250 2.27 7.47 -6.36
N ILE A 251 2.48 6.83 -7.50
CA ILE A 251 3.38 7.31 -8.55
C ILE A 251 2.77 7.09 -9.93
N GLU A 252 3.17 7.93 -10.88
CA GLU A 252 2.91 7.66 -12.30
C GLU A 252 3.97 6.69 -12.83
N PHE A 253 3.51 5.71 -13.59
CA PHE A 253 4.36 4.82 -14.34
C PHE A 253 3.88 4.78 -15.79
N THR A 254 4.72 5.23 -16.72
CA THR A 254 4.40 5.21 -18.15
C THR A 254 5.22 4.12 -18.83
N VAL A 255 4.56 3.28 -19.62
CA VAL A 255 5.24 2.32 -20.51
C VAL A 255 4.68 2.45 -21.91
N ARG A 256 5.58 2.66 -22.88
CA ARG A 256 5.25 3.01 -24.27
C ARG A 256 4.33 4.23 -24.35
N GLN A 257 3.02 4.02 -24.56
CA GLN A 257 2.00 5.07 -24.71
C GLN A 257 0.89 4.97 -23.65
N ARG A 258 1.03 4.08 -22.66
CA ARG A 258 0.05 3.89 -21.59
C ARG A 258 0.59 4.43 -20.27
N SER A 259 -0.25 5.18 -19.57
CA SER A 259 0.03 5.66 -18.21
C SER A 259 -0.72 4.80 -17.20
N TYR A 260 -0.02 4.42 -16.15
CA TYR A 260 -0.56 3.71 -15.00
C TYR A 260 -0.37 4.59 -13.77
N MET A 261 -1.41 4.66 -12.96
CA MET A 261 -1.30 5.12 -11.59
C MET A 261 -0.92 3.90 -10.74
N VAL A 262 0.22 3.95 -10.05
CA VAL A 262 0.74 2.81 -9.30
C VAL A 262 0.68 3.11 -7.80
N HIS A 263 0.01 2.24 -7.06
CA HIS A 263 0.00 2.28 -5.62
C HIS A 263 1.09 1.35 -5.08
N VAL A 264 2.06 1.93 -4.37
CA VAL A 264 3.16 1.23 -3.73
C VAL A 264 2.86 1.13 -2.24
N PHE A 265 2.86 -0.10 -1.71
CA PHE A 265 2.56 -0.38 -0.31
C PHE A 265 3.48 -1.47 0.24
N ARG A 266 3.75 -1.43 1.54
CA ARG A 266 4.62 -2.42 2.18
C ARG A 266 3.86 -3.73 2.41
N VAL A 267 4.50 -4.86 2.10
CA VAL A 267 3.93 -6.21 2.32
C VAL A 267 4.50 -6.83 3.59
N ASN A 268 5.82 -6.79 3.77
CA ASN A 268 6.50 -7.26 4.97
C ASN A 268 7.77 -6.44 5.24
N ARG A 269 8.74 -6.96 6.00
CA ARG A 269 9.96 -6.21 6.34
C ARG A 269 10.88 -5.91 5.16
N ASP A 270 10.83 -6.73 4.12
CA ASP A 270 11.84 -6.72 3.05
C ASP A 270 11.21 -6.62 1.64
N THR A 271 9.88 -6.47 1.56
CA THR A 271 9.14 -6.45 0.29
C THR A 271 8.06 -5.38 0.23
N ALA A 272 7.84 -4.86 -0.97
CA ALA A 272 6.76 -3.94 -1.31
C ALA A 272 5.89 -4.52 -2.43
N GLY A 273 4.59 -4.27 -2.35
CA GLY A 273 3.61 -4.55 -3.39
C GLY A 273 3.39 -3.31 -4.24
N LEU A 274 3.29 -3.52 -5.55
CA LEU A 274 2.91 -2.51 -6.53
C LEU A 274 1.59 -2.97 -7.17
N MET A 275 0.58 -2.11 -7.15
CA MET A 275 -0.70 -2.32 -7.81
C MET A 275 -0.90 -1.26 -8.89
N PHE A 276 -1.19 -1.70 -10.12
CA PHE A 276 -1.27 -0.83 -11.29
C PHE A 276 -2.72 -0.57 -11.67
N TYR A 277 -3.07 0.70 -11.80
CA TYR A 277 -4.36 1.17 -12.27
C TYR A 277 -4.16 1.84 -13.64
N PRO A 278 -4.68 1.26 -14.74
CA PRO A 278 -4.56 1.89 -16.05
C PRO A 278 -5.35 3.20 -16.09
N VAL A 279 -4.74 4.25 -16.65
CA VAL A 279 -5.39 5.54 -16.88
C VAL A 279 -5.18 5.93 -18.33
N GLU A 280 -6.18 5.65 -19.17
CA GLU A 280 -6.14 5.96 -20.60
C GLU A 280 -6.55 7.42 -20.86
N GLY A 281 -5.94 8.07 -21.85
CA GLY A 281 -6.34 9.42 -22.27
C GLY A 281 -5.95 10.57 -21.32
N LEU A 282 -5.30 10.31 -20.19
CA LEU A 282 -4.92 11.36 -19.22
C LEU A 282 -4.04 12.45 -19.84
N LYS A 283 -3.12 12.08 -20.74
CA LYS A 283 -2.25 13.05 -21.44
C LYS A 283 -2.98 13.81 -22.57
N GLU A 284 -4.16 13.35 -22.97
CA GLU A 284 -4.95 13.94 -24.06
C GLU A 284 -5.94 14.99 -23.54
N THR A 285 -6.32 14.90 -22.26
CA THR A 285 -7.20 15.87 -21.61
C THR A 285 -6.41 17.00 -20.94
N ARG A 286 -6.99 18.21 -20.99
CA ARG A 286 -6.54 19.36 -20.19
C ARG A 286 -7.43 19.62 -18.99
N ALA A 287 -8.55 18.90 -18.89
CA ALA A 287 -9.55 19.10 -17.85
C ALA A 287 -9.17 18.38 -16.56
N VAL A 288 -8.38 17.30 -16.61
CA VAL A 288 -8.04 16.47 -15.44
C VAL A 288 -6.53 16.37 -15.30
N SER A 289 -6.03 16.47 -14.08
CA SER A 289 -4.63 16.26 -13.76
C SER A 289 -4.48 15.57 -12.41
N ILE A 290 -3.34 14.91 -12.20
CA ILE A 290 -2.96 14.33 -10.92
C ILE A 290 -1.53 14.72 -10.59
N GLN A 291 -1.31 15.04 -9.32
CA GLN A 291 -0.02 15.33 -8.75
C GLN A 291 0.28 14.31 -7.67
N TYR A 292 1.51 13.81 -7.71
CA TYR A 292 2.08 12.87 -6.73
C TYR A 292 3.19 13.59 -5.97
N ASP A 293 3.49 13.17 -4.74
CA ASP A 293 4.54 13.76 -3.89
C ASP A 293 4.40 15.29 -3.79
N VAL A 294 3.20 15.77 -3.46
CA VAL A 294 2.92 17.20 -3.35
C VAL A 294 3.74 17.78 -2.20
N LYS A 295 4.74 18.59 -2.53
CA LYS A 295 5.64 19.16 -1.52
C LYS A 295 4.92 20.24 -0.72
N PRO A 296 5.14 20.29 0.62
CA PRO A 296 4.61 21.36 1.43
C PRO A 296 5.20 22.70 0.99
N MET A 297 4.34 23.69 0.82
CA MET A 297 4.73 25.07 0.59
C MET A 297 4.62 25.88 1.88
N ALA A 298 5.44 26.93 2.01
CA ALA A 298 5.32 27.85 3.13
C ALA A 298 4.30 28.94 2.79
N LEU A 299 3.41 29.24 3.75
CA LEU A 299 2.59 30.45 3.67
C LEU A 299 3.49 31.67 3.92
N ILE A 300 3.50 32.61 2.97
CA ILE A 300 4.39 33.79 2.99
C ILE A 300 3.66 34.95 3.66
N GLY A 301 4.35 35.62 4.59
CA GLY A 301 3.86 36.81 5.28
C GLY A 301 3.68 36.59 6.78
N GLU A 302 3.73 37.69 7.53
CA GLU A 302 3.59 37.71 9.00
C GLU A 302 2.46 38.64 9.45
N SER A 303 1.63 39.11 8.51
CA SER A 303 0.48 39.97 8.83
C SER A 303 -0.52 39.25 9.76
N PRO A 304 -1.34 40.00 10.51
CA PRO A 304 -2.44 39.43 11.29
C PRO A 304 -3.37 38.56 10.43
N TYR A 305 -3.62 38.98 9.18
CA TYR A 305 -4.39 38.22 8.20
C TYR A 305 -3.71 36.88 7.87
N THR A 306 -2.42 36.87 7.56
CA THR A 306 -1.68 35.64 7.23
C THR A 306 -1.66 34.67 8.40
N LYS A 307 -1.54 35.17 9.64
CA LYS A 307 -1.63 34.34 10.86
C LYS A 307 -3.02 33.74 11.05
N MET A 308 -4.07 34.53 10.83
CA MET A 308 -5.46 34.06 10.85
C MET A 308 -5.70 32.98 9.78
N LEU A 309 -5.28 33.24 8.55
CA LEU A 309 -5.39 32.31 7.42
C LEU A 309 -4.67 30.99 7.71
N LYS A 310 -3.45 31.04 8.27
CA LYS A 310 -2.70 29.85 8.68
C LYS A 310 -3.49 29.00 9.67
N ASN A 311 -4.10 29.62 10.68
CA ASN A 311 -4.90 28.90 11.67
C ASN A 311 -6.18 28.32 11.05
N GLN A 312 -6.85 29.06 10.16
CA GLN A 312 -8.02 28.55 9.44
C GLN A 312 -7.66 27.34 8.56
N LEU A 313 -6.59 27.41 7.78
CA LEU A 313 -6.14 26.29 6.95
C LEU A 313 -5.89 25.03 7.79
N LYS A 314 -5.25 25.18 8.96
CA LYS A 314 -5.03 24.06 9.90
C LYS A 314 -6.31 23.43 10.42
N GLN A 315 -7.32 24.24 10.71
CA GLN A 315 -8.61 23.75 11.17
C GLN A 315 -9.36 23.04 10.03
N LEU A 316 -9.43 23.67 8.86
CA LEU A 316 -10.14 23.16 7.69
C LEU A 316 -9.48 21.88 7.11
N ALA A 317 -8.16 21.73 7.23
CA ALA A 317 -7.44 20.56 6.72
C ALA A 317 -8.00 19.23 7.24
N TYR A 318 -8.40 19.17 8.51
CA TYR A 318 -8.91 17.93 9.13
C TYR A 318 -10.43 17.79 9.11
N GLN A 319 -11.16 18.75 8.51
CA GLN A 319 -12.60 18.63 8.35
C GLN A 319 -12.97 17.62 7.25
N ARG A 320 -14.14 17.01 7.39
CA ARG A 320 -14.70 16.07 6.40
C ARG A 320 -15.65 16.74 5.42
N THR A 321 -16.13 17.93 5.76
CA THR A 321 -16.95 18.75 4.88
C THR A 321 -16.11 19.27 3.71
N PRO A 322 -16.70 19.40 2.51
CA PRO A 322 -16.04 20.08 1.40
C PRO A 322 -15.64 21.50 1.77
N VAL A 323 -14.49 21.95 1.26
CA VAL A 323 -13.98 23.31 1.49
C VAL A 323 -14.12 24.13 0.20
N HIS A 324 -14.78 25.26 0.27
CA HIS A 324 -14.90 26.21 -0.83
C HIS A 324 -13.93 27.38 -0.64
N ILE A 325 -12.94 27.49 -1.52
CA ILE A 325 -11.97 28.59 -1.52
C ILE A 325 -12.43 29.66 -2.51
N ILE A 326 -12.74 30.84 -1.97
CA ILE A 326 -13.27 31.96 -2.73
C ILE A 326 -12.28 33.12 -2.70
N GLY A 327 -12.07 33.75 -3.86
CA GLY A 327 -11.30 34.98 -3.95
C GLY A 327 -11.06 35.41 -5.38
N ALA A 328 -10.76 36.69 -5.58
CA ALA A 328 -10.44 37.21 -6.91
C ALA A 328 -9.26 36.47 -7.57
N ALA A 329 -9.17 36.56 -8.90
CA ALA A 329 -8.05 36.01 -9.66
C ALA A 329 -6.69 36.49 -9.10
N GLY A 330 -5.75 35.58 -8.92
CA GLY A 330 -4.40 35.90 -8.43
C GLY A 330 -4.26 36.08 -6.91
N THR A 331 -5.28 35.81 -6.09
CA THR A 331 -5.20 35.91 -4.61
C THR A 331 -4.44 34.77 -3.92
N GLY A 332 -4.13 33.69 -4.65
CA GLY A 332 -3.45 32.50 -4.12
C GLY A 332 -4.36 31.32 -3.79
N ARG A 333 -5.55 31.23 -4.41
CA ARG A 333 -6.52 30.13 -4.17
C ARG A 333 -5.93 28.73 -4.34
N SER A 334 -5.21 28.49 -5.44
CA SER A 334 -4.56 27.19 -5.69
C SER A 334 -3.47 26.89 -4.64
N ALA A 335 -2.75 27.90 -4.16
CA ALA A 335 -1.75 27.73 -3.11
C ALA A 335 -2.42 27.36 -1.77
N ALA A 336 -3.56 27.97 -1.44
CA ALA A 336 -4.34 27.61 -0.26
C ALA A 336 -4.85 26.15 -0.33
N ALA A 337 -5.31 25.69 -1.49
CA ALA A 337 -5.72 24.29 -1.66
C ALA A 337 -4.55 23.30 -1.50
N LEU A 338 -3.38 23.63 -2.04
CA LEU A 338 -2.17 22.82 -1.87
C LEU A 338 -1.70 22.80 -0.41
N LEU A 339 -1.85 23.90 0.33
CA LEU A 339 -1.59 23.95 1.77
C LEU A 339 -2.53 23.07 2.58
N LEU A 340 -3.83 23.06 2.26
CA LEU A 340 -4.81 22.16 2.89
C LEU A 340 -4.42 20.69 2.68
N HIS A 341 -4.07 20.33 1.45
CA HIS A 341 -3.60 18.99 1.11
C HIS A 341 -2.35 18.61 1.91
N ALA A 342 -1.32 19.48 1.90
CA ALA A 342 -0.05 19.20 2.58
C ALA A 342 -0.19 19.13 4.10
N GLU A 343 -1.05 19.94 4.73
CA GLU A 343 -1.30 19.87 6.18
C GLU A 343 -1.99 18.54 6.57
N ARG A 344 -2.85 17.99 5.70
CA ARG A 344 -3.59 16.76 5.98
C ARG A 344 -2.81 15.49 5.64
N PHE A 345 -2.15 15.46 4.49
CA PHE A 345 -1.58 14.25 3.90
C PHE A 345 -0.06 14.28 3.72
N GLU A 346 0.59 15.40 4.06
CA GLU A 346 2.00 15.63 3.78
C GLU A 346 2.30 15.42 2.30
N SER A 347 3.08 14.38 1.94
CA SER A 347 3.34 13.98 0.57
C SER A 347 2.88 12.55 0.22
N ALA A 348 2.14 11.89 1.13
CA ALA A 348 1.80 10.48 1.02
C ALA A 348 0.60 10.20 0.10
N ALA A 349 -0.23 11.21 -0.18
CA ALA A 349 -1.47 11.05 -0.93
C ALA A 349 -1.45 11.85 -2.25
N PRO A 350 -2.16 11.37 -3.30
CA PRO A 350 -2.29 12.10 -4.54
C PRO A 350 -3.24 13.28 -4.41
N LEU A 351 -3.01 14.28 -5.25
CA LEU A 351 -3.90 15.42 -5.46
C LEU A 351 -4.42 15.36 -6.90
N VAL A 352 -5.72 15.15 -7.04
CA VAL A 352 -6.42 15.13 -8.32
C VAL A 352 -7.07 16.49 -8.51
N SER A 353 -6.91 17.10 -9.68
CA SER A 353 -7.52 18.38 -10.03
C SER A 353 -8.35 18.24 -11.29
N VAL A 354 -9.53 18.86 -11.29
CA VAL A 354 -10.45 18.93 -12.43
C VAL A 354 -10.89 20.36 -12.69
N ASP A 355 -10.94 20.76 -13.96
CA ASP A 355 -11.49 22.05 -14.40
C ASP A 355 -12.89 21.89 -14.99
N GLY A 356 -13.89 22.38 -14.26
CA GLY A 356 -15.30 22.35 -14.64
C GLY A 356 -15.62 23.14 -15.91
N ALA A 357 -14.76 24.06 -16.34
CA ALA A 357 -14.94 24.80 -17.59
C ALA A 357 -14.50 23.99 -18.84
N LEU A 358 -13.66 22.96 -18.65
CA LEU A 358 -13.06 22.18 -19.75
C LEU A 358 -13.54 20.73 -19.80
N ILE A 359 -14.30 20.29 -18.80
CA ILE A 359 -14.74 18.91 -18.66
C ILE A 359 -15.77 18.51 -19.71
N ASP A 360 -15.61 17.29 -20.20
CA ASP A 360 -16.51 16.60 -21.11
C ASP A 360 -16.75 15.15 -20.62
N GLN A 361 -17.53 14.36 -21.35
CA GLN A 361 -17.84 12.98 -20.95
C GLN A 361 -16.60 12.09 -20.88
N ASN A 362 -15.62 12.29 -21.78
CA ASN A 362 -14.41 11.47 -21.81
C ASN A 362 -13.51 11.77 -20.61
N SER A 363 -13.24 13.05 -20.35
CA SER A 363 -12.46 13.49 -19.21
C SER A 363 -13.14 13.19 -17.86
N PHE A 364 -14.47 13.18 -17.80
CA PHE A 364 -15.19 12.71 -16.62
C PHE A 364 -14.97 11.21 -16.36
N ALA A 365 -14.98 10.36 -17.40
CA ALA A 365 -14.68 8.93 -17.26
C ALA A 365 -13.24 8.71 -16.76
N ILE A 366 -12.28 9.49 -17.26
CA ILE A 366 -10.88 9.48 -16.78
C ILE A 366 -10.82 9.86 -15.30
N LEU A 367 -11.52 10.93 -14.89
CA LEU A 367 -11.59 11.38 -13.51
C LEU A 367 -12.13 10.27 -12.58
N GLU A 368 -13.21 9.60 -12.99
CA GLU A 368 -13.79 8.49 -12.23
C GLU A 368 -12.81 7.31 -12.11
N GLN A 369 -12.16 6.92 -13.20
CA GLN A 369 -11.14 5.86 -13.19
C GLN A 369 -9.98 6.16 -12.24
N MET A 370 -9.58 7.43 -12.12
CA MET A 370 -8.50 7.87 -11.24
C MET A 370 -8.92 7.96 -9.77
N LEU A 371 -10.12 8.46 -9.48
CA LEU A 371 -10.55 8.71 -8.10
C LEU A 371 -11.02 7.45 -7.37
N LEU A 372 -11.70 6.52 -8.05
CA LEU A 372 -12.26 5.34 -7.39
C LEU A 372 -11.22 4.46 -6.67
N PRO A 373 -9.99 4.26 -7.21
CA PRO A 373 -8.95 3.53 -6.50
C PRO A 373 -8.33 4.26 -5.30
N ILE A 374 -8.45 5.59 -5.24
CA ILE A 374 -7.77 6.41 -4.25
C ILE A 374 -8.55 6.35 -2.93
N GLN A 375 -7.92 5.81 -1.88
CA GLN A 375 -8.55 5.76 -0.56
C GLN A 375 -8.33 7.04 0.24
N LYS A 376 -7.23 7.76 0.01
CA LYS A 376 -6.84 8.98 0.72
C LYS A 376 -6.23 9.95 -0.27
N GLY A 377 -6.62 11.21 -0.23
CA GLY A 377 -6.11 12.23 -1.14
C GLY A 377 -7.00 13.46 -1.20
N THR A 378 -6.75 14.32 -2.18
CA THR A 378 -7.53 15.55 -2.37
C THR A 378 -8.07 15.61 -3.78
N LEU A 379 -9.35 15.98 -3.92
CA LEU A 379 -9.96 16.38 -5.18
C LEU A 379 -10.12 17.90 -5.19
N ILE A 380 -9.45 18.59 -6.11
CA ILE A 380 -9.63 20.01 -6.38
C ILE A 380 -10.54 20.19 -7.59
N ILE A 381 -11.58 20.99 -7.43
CA ILE A 381 -12.51 21.35 -8.50
C ILE A 381 -12.36 22.84 -8.80
N HIS A 382 -11.84 23.17 -9.98
CA HIS A 382 -11.77 24.53 -10.49
C HIS A 382 -13.04 24.88 -11.26
N HIS A 383 -13.49 26.14 -11.16
CA HIS A 383 -14.60 26.67 -11.95
C HIS A 383 -15.88 25.82 -11.87
N LEU A 384 -16.28 25.41 -10.67
CA LEU A 384 -17.47 24.59 -10.46
C LEU A 384 -18.73 25.28 -11.03
N GLN A 385 -18.76 26.62 -10.98
CA GLN A 385 -19.85 27.42 -11.52
C GLN A 385 -19.93 27.44 -13.06
N ALA A 386 -18.82 27.21 -13.77
CA ALA A 386 -18.80 27.22 -15.23
C ALA A 386 -19.45 25.97 -15.82
N ALA A 387 -19.52 24.89 -15.03
CA ALA A 387 -20.08 23.62 -15.47
C ALA A 387 -21.61 23.64 -15.50
N ASP A 388 -22.18 22.84 -16.40
CA ASP A 388 -23.63 22.68 -16.54
C ASP A 388 -24.27 21.89 -15.37
N GLN A 389 -25.61 21.92 -15.29
CA GLN A 389 -26.35 21.22 -14.23
C GLN A 389 -26.17 19.69 -14.28
N GLY A 390 -25.97 19.12 -15.46
CA GLY A 390 -25.79 17.67 -15.63
C GLY A 390 -24.48 17.22 -14.99
N TRP A 391 -23.39 17.91 -15.30
CA TRP A 391 -22.08 17.65 -14.74
C TRP A 391 -22.05 17.87 -13.23
N ARG A 392 -22.70 18.93 -12.72
CA ARG A 392 -22.81 19.18 -11.27
C ARG A 392 -23.48 18.02 -10.53
N LYS A 393 -24.51 17.43 -11.14
CA LYS A 393 -25.15 16.24 -10.58
C LYS A 393 -24.19 15.05 -10.58
N GLN A 394 -23.49 14.82 -11.69
CA GLN A 394 -22.53 13.72 -11.82
C GLN A 394 -21.35 13.83 -10.84
N ILE A 395 -20.79 15.02 -10.65
CA ILE A 395 -19.67 15.20 -9.71
C ILE A 395 -20.13 15.00 -8.25
N ASN A 396 -21.33 15.43 -7.89
CA ASN A 396 -21.88 15.18 -6.56
C ASN A 396 -22.16 13.69 -6.31
N GLU A 397 -22.68 12.97 -7.31
CA GLU A 397 -22.85 11.51 -7.27
C GLU A 397 -21.50 10.79 -7.15
N LEU A 398 -20.48 11.27 -7.86
CA LEU A 398 -19.11 10.74 -7.75
C LEU A 398 -18.56 10.97 -6.34
N ILE A 399 -18.62 12.20 -5.82
CA ILE A 399 -18.17 12.56 -4.47
C ILE A 399 -18.84 11.66 -3.41
N GLY A 400 -20.14 11.39 -3.53
CA GLY A 400 -20.85 10.49 -2.63
C GLY A 400 -20.38 9.02 -2.65
N ARG A 401 -19.66 8.60 -3.69
CA ARG A 401 -19.07 7.26 -3.84
C ARG A 401 -17.59 7.20 -3.44
N LEU A 402 -16.95 8.36 -3.24
CA LEU A 402 -15.53 8.42 -2.86
C LEU A 402 -15.32 7.97 -1.41
N SER A 403 -14.09 7.59 -1.09
CA SER A 403 -13.67 7.35 0.29
C SER A 403 -13.87 8.61 1.15
N SER A 404 -14.31 8.43 2.39
CA SER A 404 -14.46 9.54 3.36
C SER A 404 -13.15 10.25 3.72
N ASP A 405 -12.01 9.63 3.39
CA ASP A 405 -10.68 10.21 3.57
C ASP A 405 -10.21 11.02 2.35
N ILE A 406 -11.03 11.15 1.30
CA ILE A 406 -10.77 12.12 0.22
C ILE A 406 -11.31 13.49 0.63
N GLN A 407 -10.44 14.50 0.65
CA GLN A 407 -10.86 15.89 0.88
C GLN A 407 -11.28 16.54 -0.43
N VAL A 408 -12.49 17.09 -0.48
CA VAL A 408 -12.99 17.84 -1.64
C VAL A 408 -12.77 19.33 -1.41
N ILE A 409 -12.12 19.99 -2.35
CA ILE A 409 -11.88 21.43 -2.34
C ILE A 409 -12.39 22.02 -3.65
N SER A 410 -13.27 23.02 -3.60
CA SER A 410 -13.60 23.80 -4.80
C SER A 410 -12.92 25.16 -4.77
N ILE A 411 -12.63 25.68 -5.96
CA ILE A 411 -11.96 26.97 -6.16
C ILE A 411 -12.78 27.81 -7.15
N ASP A 412 -13.33 28.92 -6.66
CA ASP A 412 -14.18 29.82 -7.44
C ASP A 412 -13.90 31.30 -7.12
N GLU A 413 -14.34 32.22 -7.97
CA GLU A 413 -14.11 33.67 -7.78
C GLU A 413 -15.13 34.32 -6.86
N THR A 414 -16.35 33.79 -6.86
CA THR A 414 -17.50 34.33 -6.13
C THR A 414 -18.17 33.23 -5.32
N THR A 415 -18.90 33.64 -4.28
CA THR A 415 -19.68 32.71 -3.47
C THR A 415 -20.79 32.06 -4.29
N TYR A 416 -20.79 30.74 -4.31
CA TYR A 416 -21.87 29.95 -4.87
C TYR A 416 -22.93 29.71 -3.78
N THR A 417 -24.19 29.96 -4.12
CA THR A 417 -25.31 30.00 -3.14
C THR A 417 -26.05 28.67 -2.99
N GLU A 418 -25.71 27.64 -3.77
CA GLU A 418 -26.48 26.38 -3.81
C GLU A 418 -25.81 25.19 -3.09
N THR A 419 -24.67 25.37 -2.43
CA THR A 419 -24.04 24.31 -1.62
C THR A 419 -24.35 24.48 -0.13
N GLU A 420 -25.31 23.70 0.37
CA GLU A 420 -25.85 23.85 1.73
C GLU A 420 -24.93 23.30 2.86
N GLU A 421 -23.85 22.58 2.56
CA GLU A 421 -22.99 21.92 3.58
C GLU A 421 -21.48 21.99 3.28
N ALA A 422 -20.95 23.18 3.05
CA ALA A 422 -19.52 23.36 2.81
C ALA A 422 -18.91 24.54 3.56
N GLU A 423 -17.66 24.38 3.97
CA GLU A 423 -16.91 25.35 4.76
C GLU A 423 -16.22 26.33 3.84
N VAL A 424 -16.36 27.62 4.10
CA VAL A 424 -15.95 28.65 3.15
C VAL A 424 -14.69 29.36 3.63
N LEU A 425 -13.65 29.33 2.78
CA LEU A 425 -12.41 30.07 2.98
C LEU A 425 -12.34 31.26 2.02
N HIS A 426 -12.50 32.48 2.56
CA HIS A 426 -12.38 33.71 1.80
C HIS A 426 -10.94 34.23 1.80
N LEU A 427 -10.35 34.39 0.61
CA LEU A 427 -9.04 35.00 0.42
C LEU A 427 -9.17 36.48 0.09
N LEU A 428 -8.56 37.34 0.91
CA LEU A 428 -8.56 38.78 0.68
C LEU A 428 -7.71 39.17 -0.54
N PRO A 429 -8.14 40.18 -1.32
CA PRO A 429 -7.34 40.77 -2.37
C PRO A 429 -6.07 41.43 -1.81
N LEU A 430 -5.05 41.54 -2.65
CA LEU A 430 -3.74 42.07 -2.25
C LEU A 430 -3.82 43.53 -1.78
N SER A 431 -4.77 44.31 -2.32
CA SER A 431 -5.07 45.68 -1.94
C SER A 431 -5.46 45.85 -0.46
N GLU A 432 -6.06 44.82 0.15
CA GLU A 432 -6.50 44.81 1.55
C GLU A 432 -5.43 44.25 2.51
N ARG A 433 -4.37 43.63 1.97
CA ARG A 433 -3.26 43.04 2.74
C ARG A 433 -1.89 43.57 2.34
N LYS A 434 -1.80 44.90 2.19
CA LYS A 434 -0.59 45.62 1.75
C LYS A 434 0.65 45.37 2.63
N THR A 435 0.46 44.97 3.89
CA THR A 435 1.54 44.62 4.81
C THR A 435 2.26 43.32 4.43
N ASP A 436 1.65 42.44 3.63
CA ASP A 436 2.30 41.23 3.14
C ASP A 436 3.10 41.44 1.84
N ILE A 437 2.88 42.55 1.13
CA ILE A 437 3.53 42.85 -0.17
C ILE A 437 5.06 42.75 -0.09
N PRO A 438 5.74 43.32 0.94
CA PRO A 438 7.19 43.17 1.04
C PRO A 438 7.64 41.71 1.13
N ALA A 439 6.95 40.86 1.90
CA ALA A 439 7.32 39.45 2.03
C ALA A 439 7.16 38.71 0.70
N PHE A 440 6.04 38.91 -0.01
CA PHE A 440 5.83 38.34 -1.34
C PHE A 440 6.86 38.84 -2.35
N ALA A 441 7.20 40.12 -2.29
CA ALA A 441 8.13 40.73 -3.24
C ALA A 441 9.54 40.14 -3.13
N HIS A 442 10.05 40.01 -1.89
CA HIS A 442 11.34 39.35 -1.64
C HIS A 442 11.31 37.87 -2.02
N TYR A 443 10.21 37.17 -1.72
CA TYR A 443 10.05 35.76 -2.11
C TYR A 443 10.11 35.59 -3.64
N PHE A 444 9.35 36.38 -4.39
CA PHE A 444 9.36 36.29 -5.85
C PHE A 444 10.73 36.65 -6.44
N LEU A 445 11.37 37.72 -5.97
CA LEU A 445 12.71 38.10 -6.41
C LEU A 445 13.71 36.96 -6.19
N THR A 446 13.70 36.35 -5.00
CA THR A 446 14.56 35.21 -4.67
C THR A 446 14.29 34.01 -5.58
N SER A 447 13.01 33.72 -5.87
CA SER A 447 12.66 32.62 -6.78
C SER A 447 13.20 32.82 -8.21
N PHE A 448 13.27 34.07 -8.68
CA PHE A 448 13.77 34.37 -10.01
C PHE A 448 15.29 34.33 -10.13
N HIS A 449 16.05 34.48 -9.04
CA HIS A 449 17.51 34.30 -9.08
C HIS A 449 17.89 32.90 -9.56
N MET A 450 17.15 31.89 -9.11
CA MET A 450 17.34 30.51 -9.52
C MET A 450 16.92 30.26 -10.97
N GLU A 451 15.85 30.91 -11.44
CA GLU A 451 15.27 30.65 -12.77
C GLU A 451 15.94 31.46 -13.91
N SER A 452 16.39 32.69 -13.62
CA SER A 452 16.80 33.67 -14.64
C SER A 452 18.25 34.15 -14.52
N GLY A 453 18.98 33.75 -13.47
CA GLY A 453 20.36 34.17 -13.23
C GLY A 453 20.51 35.68 -12.94
N SER A 454 19.43 36.37 -12.57
CA SER A 454 19.47 37.80 -12.24
C SER A 454 20.36 38.06 -11.02
N GLU A 455 21.19 39.10 -11.09
CA GLU A 455 22.05 39.56 -9.99
C GLU A 455 21.32 40.53 -9.03
N THR A 456 20.01 40.74 -9.19
CA THR A 456 19.27 41.77 -8.44
C THR A 456 19.11 41.41 -6.95
N LEU A 457 20.02 41.86 -6.09
CA LEU A 457 20.04 41.58 -4.65
C LEU A 457 18.81 42.05 -3.85
N GLY A 458 18.05 43.05 -4.31
CA GLY A 458 16.90 43.53 -3.52
C GLY A 458 16.07 44.65 -4.14
N ILE A 459 15.08 45.13 -3.38
CA ILE A 459 14.21 46.26 -3.75
C ILE A 459 14.49 47.42 -2.80
N ARG A 460 14.69 48.64 -3.32
CA ARG A 460 14.91 49.82 -2.47
C ARG A 460 13.66 50.16 -1.65
N PRO A 461 13.80 50.69 -0.41
CA PRO A 461 12.65 51.05 0.43
C PRO A 461 11.65 51.99 -0.25
N GLU A 462 12.15 52.95 -1.02
CA GLU A 462 11.35 53.92 -1.77
C GLU A 462 10.54 53.22 -2.87
N ALA A 463 11.17 52.28 -3.60
CA ALA A 463 10.50 51.44 -4.59
C ALA A 463 9.43 50.52 -3.94
N MET A 464 9.71 49.98 -2.76
CA MET A 464 8.75 49.15 -2.00
C MET A 464 7.51 49.94 -1.60
N ALA A 465 7.66 51.21 -1.22
CA ALA A 465 6.53 52.06 -0.87
C ALA A 465 5.53 52.21 -2.03
N PHE A 466 6.02 52.30 -3.28
CA PHE A 466 5.15 52.31 -4.47
C PHE A 466 4.38 51.00 -4.65
N PHE A 467 5.04 49.86 -4.44
CA PHE A 467 4.34 48.57 -4.47
C PHE A 467 3.24 48.49 -3.40
N GLN A 468 3.44 49.04 -2.22
CA GLN A 468 2.41 49.04 -1.17
C GLN A 468 1.26 50.02 -1.45
N GLN A 469 1.50 51.10 -2.20
CA GLN A 469 0.45 52.07 -2.54
C GLN A 469 -0.44 51.62 -3.68
N TYR A 470 0.10 50.87 -4.65
CA TYR A 470 -0.64 50.38 -5.82
C TYR A 470 -1.77 49.39 -5.46
N HIS A 471 -2.81 49.35 -6.30
CA HIS A 471 -4.04 48.59 -6.03
C HIS A 471 -3.96 47.11 -6.44
N TRP A 472 -3.06 46.75 -7.36
CA TRP A 472 -2.86 45.38 -7.85
C TRP A 472 -4.16 44.67 -8.30
N PRO A 473 -4.85 45.16 -9.35
CA PRO A 473 -6.05 44.51 -9.87
C PRO A 473 -5.87 43.02 -10.22
N GLY A 474 -4.66 42.58 -10.59
CA GLY A 474 -4.33 41.16 -10.81
C GLY A 474 -3.70 40.46 -9.61
N ASN A 475 -3.78 41.05 -8.40
CA ASN A 475 -3.32 40.51 -7.13
C ASN A 475 -1.86 40.01 -7.16
N LEU A 476 -1.56 38.86 -6.54
CA LEU A 476 -0.21 38.30 -6.47
C LEU A 476 0.32 37.91 -7.85
N HIS A 477 -0.56 37.58 -8.79
CA HIS A 477 -0.14 37.24 -10.15
C HIS A 477 0.47 38.46 -10.84
N GLU A 478 -0.21 39.61 -10.79
CA GLU A 478 0.31 40.87 -11.32
C GLU A 478 1.57 41.34 -10.58
N LEU A 479 1.61 41.22 -9.25
CA LEU A 479 2.80 41.53 -8.45
C LEU A 479 4.00 40.67 -8.90
N LYS A 480 3.81 39.35 -9.02
CA LYS A 480 4.85 38.40 -9.45
C LYS A 480 5.39 38.78 -10.84
N GLN A 481 4.50 39.02 -11.81
CA GLN A 481 4.90 39.40 -13.17
C GLN A 481 5.63 40.74 -13.21
N THR A 482 5.17 41.71 -12.41
CA THR A 482 5.79 43.03 -12.34
C THR A 482 7.19 42.97 -11.75
N ILE A 483 7.39 42.19 -10.69
CA ILE A 483 8.72 41.98 -10.10
C ILE A 483 9.65 41.25 -11.06
N HIS A 484 9.14 40.21 -11.75
CA HIS A 484 9.91 39.48 -12.76
C HIS A 484 10.38 40.40 -13.90
N GLU A 485 9.51 41.28 -14.37
CA GLU A 485 9.83 42.24 -15.41
C GLU A 485 10.89 43.24 -14.95
N LEU A 486 10.75 43.78 -13.74
CA LEU A 486 11.70 44.72 -13.16
C LEU A 486 13.05 44.08 -12.86
N SER A 487 13.10 42.84 -12.39
CA SER A 487 14.36 42.12 -12.12
C SER A 487 15.14 41.79 -13.40
N ARG A 488 14.45 41.70 -14.55
CA ARG A 488 15.08 41.50 -15.86
C ARG A 488 15.57 42.82 -16.48
N GLN A 489 14.91 43.93 -16.18
CA GLN A 489 15.25 45.26 -16.69
C GLN A 489 16.24 46.01 -15.77
N ALA A 490 16.47 45.51 -14.56
CA ALA A 490 17.42 46.08 -13.61
C ALA A 490 18.83 46.03 -14.19
N SER A 491 19.44 47.21 -14.36
CA SER A 491 20.82 47.38 -14.81
C SER A 491 21.84 47.35 -13.65
N GLY A 492 21.40 47.06 -12.43
CA GLY A 492 22.24 46.95 -11.23
C GLY A 492 21.62 46.04 -10.17
N TYR A 493 22.25 45.98 -8.99
CA TYR A 493 21.89 45.04 -7.92
C TYR A 493 20.57 45.35 -7.20
N TYR A 494 19.89 46.46 -7.48
CA TYR A 494 18.66 46.82 -6.79
C TYR A 494 17.58 47.34 -7.76
N ILE A 495 16.33 47.02 -7.45
CA ILE A 495 15.17 47.63 -8.12
C ILE A 495 14.97 49.04 -7.57
N GLU A 496 15.20 50.02 -8.44
CA GLU A 496 15.13 51.45 -8.14
C GLU A 496 13.70 52.02 -8.31
N GLU A 497 13.41 53.10 -7.59
CA GLU A 497 12.10 53.78 -7.59
C GLU A 497 11.66 54.20 -9.00
N SER A 498 12.57 54.78 -9.78
CA SER A 498 12.31 55.31 -11.12
C SER A 498 11.83 54.23 -12.08
N SER A 499 12.36 53.01 -11.96
CA SER A 499 11.98 51.85 -12.77
C SER A 499 10.58 51.36 -12.41
N VAL A 500 10.27 51.27 -11.10
CA VAL A 500 8.93 50.87 -10.62
C VAL A 500 7.87 51.87 -11.09
N LYS A 501 8.12 53.16 -10.87
CA LYS A 501 7.16 54.22 -11.23
C LYS A 501 6.88 54.23 -12.72
N LYS A 502 7.93 54.18 -13.56
CA LYS A 502 7.80 54.13 -15.02
C LYS A 502 6.95 52.95 -15.49
N LEU A 503 7.15 51.77 -14.89
CA LEU A 503 6.42 50.56 -15.28
C LEU A 503 4.95 50.61 -14.81
N LEU A 504 4.69 51.03 -13.57
CA LEU A 504 3.35 51.14 -13.04
C LEU A 504 2.53 52.23 -13.76
N ASP A 505 3.13 53.38 -14.08
CA ASP A 505 2.47 54.45 -14.84
C ASP A 505 2.10 53.99 -16.26
N ALA A 506 2.99 53.22 -16.92
CA ALA A 506 2.72 52.62 -18.22
C ALA A 506 1.56 51.61 -18.14
N LYS A 507 1.53 50.76 -17.11
CA LYS A 507 0.44 49.80 -16.88
C LYS A 507 -0.88 50.50 -16.57
N HIS A 508 -0.88 51.57 -15.77
CA HIS A 508 -2.07 52.36 -15.48
C HIS A 508 -2.63 53.07 -16.73
N SER A 509 -1.74 53.51 -17.63
CA SER A 509 -2.11 54.14 -18.91
C SER A 509 -2.73 53.13 -19.89
N LEU A 510 -2.28 51.87 -19.86
CA LEU A 510 -2.82 50.77 -20.66
C LEU A 510 -4.08 50.14 -20.06
N ALA A 511 -4.22 50.13 -18.72
CA ALA A 511 -5.33 49.52 -17.99
C ALA A 511 -6.57 50.43 -17.87
N SER A 512 -6.56 51.61 -18.49
CA SER A 512 -7.72 52.52 -18.53
C SER A 512 -8.43 52.51 -19.90
N PRO A 513 -9.15 51.46 -20.31
CA PRO A 513 -10.12 51.57 -21.39
C PRO A 513 -11.39 52.23 -20.81
N GLY A 514 -11.42 53.58 -20.74
CA GLY A 514 -12.67 54.25 -20.38
C GLY A 514 -12.63 55.57 -19.62
N HIS A 515 -11.56 56.36 -19.69
CA HIS A 515 -11.69 57.81 -19.45
C HIS A 515 -11.40 58.55 -20.74
N LEU A 516 -12.45 58.72 -21.56
CA LEU A 516 -12.52 59.85 -22.48
C LEU A 516 -12.42 61.10 -21.61
N GLN A 517 -11.21 61.67 -21.49
CA GLN A 517 -11.11 63.03 -21.00
C GLN A 517 -11.94 63.90 -21.96
N PRO A 518 -12.86 64.74 -21.46
CA PRO A 518 -13.66 65.63 -22.30
C PRO A 518 -12.77 66.80 -22.76
N THR A 519 -11.81 66.50 -23.63
CA THR A 519 -10.97 67.46 -24.32
C THR A 519 -11.30 67.40 -25.81
N GLY A 520 -11.70 68.54 -26.37
CA GLY A 520 -12.11 68.69 -27.78
C GLY A 520 -13.59 69.03 -27.96
N THR A 521 -13.98 69.26 -29.20
CA THR A 521 -15.37 69.55 -29.60
C THR A 521 -16.20 68.26 -29.67
N LEU A 522 -17.54 68.39 -29.57
CA LEU A 522 -18.47 67.26 -29.67
C LEU A 522 -18.22 66.42 -30.96
N LYS A 523 -17.88 67.09 -32.07
CA LYS A 523 -17.59 66.44 -33.36
C LYS A 523 -16.32 65.57 -33.29
N GLU A 524 -15.28 66.03 -32.60
CA GLU A 524 -14.02 65.27 -32.42
C GLU A 524 -14.17 64.10 -31.44
N MET A 525 -15.08 64.23 -30.48
CA MET A 525 -15.44 63.13 -29.58
C MET A 525 -16.24 62.06 -30.32
N GLU A 526 -17.25 62.46 -31.11
CA GLU A 526 -18.02 61.53 -31.94
C GLU A 526 -17.14 60.77 -32.94
N LYS A 527 -16.20 61.46 -33.60
CA LYS A 527 -15.29 60.83 -34.57
C LYS A 527 -14.40 59.76 -33.93
N ARG A 528 -13.82 60.05 -32.76
CA ARG A 528 -13.01 59.08 -31.99
C ARG A 528 -13.82 57.84 -31.59
N ILE A 529 -15.06 58.03 -31.14
CA ILE A 529 -15.94 56.92 -30.77
C ILE A 529 -16.29 56.08 -32.01
N ILE A 530 -16.57 56.73 -33.14
CA ILE A 530 -16.85 56.05 -34.41
C ILE A 530 -15.65 55.22 -34.87
N ASP A 531 -14.43 55.79 -34.82
CA ASP A 531 -13.21 55.10 -35.25
C ASP A 531 -12.88 53.90 -34.35
N GLN A 532 -13.06 54.05 -33.03
CA GLN A 532 -12.86 52.96 -32.07
C GLN A 532 -13.84 51.80 -32.32
N VAL A 533 -15.14 52.09 -32.46
CA VAL A 533 -16.14 51.04 -32.72
C VAL A 533 -15.93 50.41 -34.11
N LEU A 534 -15.47 51.17 -35.10
CA LEU A 534 -15.10 50.60 -36.40
C LEU A 534 -13.92 49.63 -36.26
N HIS A 535 -12.91 49.96 -35.45
CA HIS A 535 -11.75 49.12 -35.23
C HIS A 535 -12.11 47.83 -34.49
N GLU A 536 -12.90 47.90 -33.42
CA GLU A 536 -13.37 46.73 -32.66
C GLU A 536 -14.26 45.79 -33.50
N GLU A 537 -15.01 46.34 -34.46
CA GLU A 537 -15.83 45.56 -35.39
C GLU A 537 -15.07 45.18 -36.69
N ASN A 538 -13.73 45.27 -36.70
CA ASN A 538 -12.86 44.93 -37.84
C ASN A 538 -13.26 45.63 -39.16
N GLY A 539 -13.62 46.91 -39.09
CA GLY A 539 -14.03 47.73 -40.24
C GLY A 539 -15.45 47.46 -40.75
N ASN A 540 -16.24 46.63 -40.07
CA ASN A 540 -17.61 46.31 -40.49
C ASN A 540 -18.59 47.45 -40.15
N GLN A 541 -18.78 48.37 -41.10
CA GLN A 541 -19.64 49.55 -40.94
C GLN A 541 -21.11 49.23 -40.57
N SER A 542 -21.65 48.08 -41.00
CA SER A 542 -23.03 47.68 -40.68
C SER A 542 -23.16 47.27 -39.21
N ARG A 543 -22.18 46.52 -38.68
CA ARG A 543 -22.13 46.13 -37.26
C ARG A 543 -21.80 47.33 -36.37
N ALA A 544 -20.87 48.17 -36.79
CA ALA A 544 -20.52 49.40 -36.09
C ALA A 544 -21.70 50.36 -35.97
N ALA A 545 -22.46 50.59 -37.05
CA ALA A 545 -23.67 51.42 -37.03
C ALA A 545 -24.74 50.87 -36.06
N LYS A 546 -24.97 49.55 -36.09
CA LYS A 546 -25.91 48.87 -35.18
C LYS A 546 -25.49 49.01 -33.71
N ARG A 547 -24.20 48.88 -33.42
CA ARG A 547 -23.64 49.01 -32.07
C ARG A 547 -23.68 50.46 -31.54
N LEU A 548 -23.51 51.44 -32.43
CA LEU A 548 -23.62 52.87 -32.12
C LEU A 548 -25.07 53.37 -32.04
N GLY A 549 -26.07 52.54 -32.37
CA GLY A 549 -27.48 52.92 -32.35
C GLY A 549 -27.87 53.93 -33.44
N ILE A 550 -27.06 54.06 -34.51
CA ILE A 550 -27.31 55.00 -35.61
C ILE A 550 -27.53 54.25 -36.93
N ASN A 551 -28.22 54.89 -37.87
CA ASN A 551 -28.43 54.31 -39.19
C ASN A 551 -27.10 54.28 -39.99
N ARG A 552 -26.88 53.27 -40.83
CA ARG A 552 -25.65 53.10 -41.62
C ARG A 552 -25.34 54.32 -42.50
N SER A 553 -26.37 54.98 -43.04
CA SER A 553 -26.25 56.23 -43.80
C SER A 553 -25.74 57.40 -42.94
N THR A 554 -26.06 57.43 -41.65
CA THR A 554 -25.58 58.44 -40.69
C THR A 554 -24.11 58.22 -40.35
N LEU A 555 -23.71 56.97 -40.15
CA LEU A 555 -22.30 56.60 -39.94
C LEU A 555 -21.45 57.00 -41.16
N TRP A 556 -21.90 56.69 -42.38
CA TRP A 556 -21.19 57.05 -43.62
C TRP A 556 -21.01 58.56 -43.76
N ARG A 557 -22.04 59.35 -43.45
CA ARG A 557 -21.95 60.82 -43.48
C ARG A 557 -20.92 61.35 -42.46
N LYS A 558 -20.93 60.82 -41.23
CA LYS A 558 -19.97 61.21 -40.18
C LYS A 558 -18.53 60.76 -40.46
N LEU A 559 -18.31 59.74 -41.29
CA LEU A 559 -16.97 59.32 -41.73
C LEU A 559 -16.41 60.22 -42.84
N ASN A 560 -17.27 60.87 -43.64
CA ASN A 560 -16.90 61.73 -44.76
C ASN A 560 -16.98 63.24 -44.46
N ASP A 561 -17.53 63.62 -43.31
CA ASP A 561 -17.53 64.98 -42.73
C ASP A 561 -16.30 65.21 -41.81
#